data_AF-A0A352F9N2-F1
#
_entry.id   AF-A0A352F9N2-F1
#
_cell.length_a   1.000
_cell.length_b   1.000
_cell.length_c   1.000
_cell.angle_alpha   90.00
_cell.angle_beta   90.00
_cell.angle_gamma   90.00
#
_symmetry.space_group_name_H-M   'P 1'
#
loop_
_entity.id
_entity.type
_entity.pdbx_description
1 polymer ?
#
loop_
_entity_poly.entity_id
_entity_poly.type
_entity_poly.pdbx_seq_one_letter_code
_entity_poly.pdbx_strand_id
1 'polypeptide(L)' 'MKNIEMTAVFEPCDEGGFIAYVQEIPGINTQGETIEEAKENLADAVNLVFEEMRATIKKGRTSKLITQTMTFSF' A
#
# COMPACT_ATOMS: atom_id res chain seq x y z
N MET A 1 -9.51 -20.48 2.66
CA MET A 1 -9.05 -19.30 3.43
C MET A 1 -9.16 -18.10 2.50
N LYS A 2 -9.88 -17.06 2.91
CA LYS A 2 -9.93 -15.75 2.26
C LYS A 2 -8.70 -14.94 2.68
N ASN A 3 -8.03 -14.38 1.69
CA ASN A 3 -6.98 -13.40 1.94
C ASN A 3 -7.61 -12.03 2.25
N ILE A 4 -6.82 -11.11 2.80
CA ILE A 4 -7.17 -9.69 2.71
C ILE A 4 -7.04 -9.31 1.23
N GLU A 5 -8.16 -8.90 0.64
CA GLU A 5 -8.25 -8.36 -0.72
C GLU A 5 -8.45 -6.85 -0.61
N MET A 6 -7.80 -6.09 -1.49
CA MET A 6 -7.90 -4.63 -1.59
C MET A 6 -8.18 -4.25 -3.03
N THR A 7 -8.85 -3.12 -3.22
CA THR A 7 -9.29 -2.64 -4.52
C THR A 7 -8.27 -1.63 -5.05
N ALA A 8 -7.49 -2.04 -6.05
CA ALA A 8 -6.65 -1.14 -6.81
C ALA A 8 -7.51 -0.44 -7.88
N VAL A 9 -7.43 0.89 -7.93
CA VAL A 9 -8.05 1.72 -8.96
C VAL A 9 -6.96 2.19 -9.91
N PHE A 10 -7.26 2.20 -11.20
CA PHE A 10 -6.40 2.70 -12.27
C PHE A 10 -7.20 3.70 -13.10
N GLU A 11 -6.87 4.98 -12.99
CA GLU A 11 -7.53 6.07 -13.70
C GLU A 11 -6.68 6.50 -14.90
N PRO A 12 -7.19 6.40 -16.15
CA PRO A 12 -6.45 6.88 -17.30
C PRO A 12 -6.35 8.41 -17.29
N CYS A 13 -5.18 8.93 -17.66
CA CYS A 13 -4.93 10.37 -17.77
C CYS A 13 -5.14 10.88 -19.21
N ASP A 14 -5.61 12.12 -19.36
CA ASP A 14 -5.82 12.76 -20.67
C ASP A 14 -4.53 12.85 -21.50
N GLU A 15 -3.38 13.01 -20.84
CA GLU A 15 -2.05 13.09 -21.48
C GLU A 15 -1.44 11.70 -21.78
N GLY A 16 -2.14 10.62 -21.41
CA GLY A 16 -1.65 9.24 -21.46
C GLY A 16 -1.15 8.74 -20.11
N GLY A 17 -1.03 7.41 -19.99
CA GLY A 17 -0.69 6.73 -18.74
C GLY A 17 -1.88 6.61 -17.77
N PHE A 18 -1.56 6.20 -16.54
CA PHE A 18 -2.51 5.89 -15.48
C PHE A 18 -2.06 6.45 -14.15
N ILE A 19 -2.99 6.99 -13.37
CA ILE A 19 -2.87 7.13 -11.92
C ILE A 19 -3.36 5.84 -11.28
N ALA A 20 -2.68 5.34 -10.25
CA ALA A 20 -3.08 4.15 -9.53
C ALA A 20 -3.10 4.37 -8.01
N TYR A 21 -4.09 3.80 -7.32
CA TYR A 21 -4.20 3.90 -5.86
C TYR A 21 -5.01 2.75 -5.26
N VAL A 22 -4.88 2.52 -3.95
CA VAL A 22 -5.69 1.54 -3.21
C VAL A 22 -6.89 2.25 -2.57
N GLN A 23 -8.12 1.88 -2.96
CA GLN A 23 -9.34 2.55 -2.51
C GLN A 23 -9.51 2.53 -0.99
N GLU A 24 -9.08 1.45 -0.33
CA GLU A 24 -9.19 1.28 1.11
C GLU A 24 -8.07 1.97 1.90
N ILE A 25 -6.97 2.38 1.25
CA ILE A 25 -5.82 2.99 1.91
C ILE A 25 -5.54 4.39 1.33
N PRO A 26 -6.07 5.45 1.94
CA PRO A 26 -5.86 6.81 1.45
C PRO A 26 -4.39 7.20 1.55
N GLY A 27 -3.91 7.92 0.53
CA GLY A 27 -2.57 8.50 0.50
C GLY A 27 -1.49 7.63 -0.16
N ILE A 28 -1.83 6.42 -0.62
CA ILE A 28 -0.93 5.61 -1.45
C ILE A 28 -1.36 5.77 -2.90
N ASN A 29 -0.70 6.68 -3.61
CA ASN A 29 -0.95 6.96 -5.02
C ASN A 29 0.35 6.82 -5.82
N THR A 30 0.24 6.27 -7.01
CA THR A 30 1.33 6.09 -7.97
C THR A 30 0.85 6.43 -9.37
N GLN A 31 1.75 6.35 -10.34
CA GLN A 31 1.44 6.52 -11.75
C GLN A 31 2.30 5.58 -12.60
N GLY A 32 1.92 5.35 -13.84
CA GLY A 32 2.72 4.62 -14.83
C GLY A 32 2.23 4.90 -16.25
N GLU A 33 3.09 4.72 -17.25
CA GLU A 33 2.73 4.89 -18.66
C GLU A 33 1.81 3.76 -19.14
N THR A 34 1.88 2.59 -18.51
CA THR A 34 1.02 1.42 -18.75
C THR A 34 0.31 0.95 -17.49
N ILE A 35 -0.73 0.11 -17.65
CA ILE A 35 -1.42 -0.51 -16.50
C ILE A 35 -0.46 -1.41 -15.72
N GLU A 36 0.40 -2.15 -16.42
CA GLU A 36 1.40 -3.03 -15.83
C GLU A 36 2.37 -2.25 -14.96
N GLU A 37 2.92 -1.15 -15.49
CA GLU A 37 3.84 -0.28 -14.74
C GLU A 37 3.14 0.36 -13.54
N ALA A 38 1.94 0.91 -13.72
CA ALA A 38 1.19 1.53 -12.64
C ALA A 38 0.88 0.52 -11.52
N LYS A 39 0.64 -0.75 -11.87
CA LYS A 39 0.40 -1.84 -10.93
C LYS A 39 1.66 -2.23 -10.16
N GLU A 40 2.80 -2.36 -10.85
CA GLU A 40 4.10 -2.62 -10.20
C GLU A 40 4.44 -1.49 -9.23
N ASN A 41 4.34 -0.24 -9.69
CA ASN A 41 4.57 0.94 -8.87
C ASN A 41 3.65 0.97 -7.65
N LEU A 42 2.35 0.67 -7.82
CA LEU A 42 1.39 0.63 -6.72
C LEU A 42 1.77 -0.43 -5.67
N ALA A 43 2.18 -1.62 -6.09
CA ALA A 43 2.60 -2.68 -5.18
C ALA A 43 3.84 -2.27 -4.37
N ASP A 44 4.82 -1.65 -5.02
CA ASP A 44 6.04 -1.16 -4.37
C ASP A 44 5.75 -0.03 -3.39
N ALA A 45 4.89 0.92 -3.76
CA ALA A 45 4.48 2.02 -2.89
C ALA A 45 3.75 1.52 -1.64
N VAL A 46 2.85 0.53 -1.78
CA VAL A 46 2.20 -0.11 -0.64
C VAL A 46 3.24 -0.71 0.31
N ASN A 47 4.20 -1.48 -0.22
CA ASN A 47 5.25 -2.08 0.60
C ASN A 47 6.07 -1.03 1.35
N LEU A 48 6.51 0.02 0.64
CA LEU A 48 7.32 1.10 1.19
C LEU A 48 6.60 1.82 2.34
N VAL A 49 5.34 2.20 2.14
CA VAL A 49 4.54 2.88 3.17
C VAL A 49 4.43 2.03 4.43
N PHE A 50 4.15 0.73 4.29
CA PHE A 50 4.08 -0.17 5.46
C PHE A 50 5.44 -0.34 6.15
N GLU A 51 6.55 -0.35 5.41
CA GLU A 51 7.90 -0.39 5.98
C GLU A 51 8.21 0.86 6.80
N GLU A 52 7.93 2.05 6.25
CA GLU A 52 8.13 3.32 6.94
C GLU A 52 7.24 3.47 8.19
N MET A 53 5.96 3.08 8.08
CA MET A 53 5.04 3.05 9.22
C MET A 53 5.59 2.15 10.34
N ARG A 54 6.11 0.95 10.01
CA ARG A 54 6.73 0.05 10.99
C ARG A 54 7.97 0.68 11.64
N ALA A 55 8.81 1.37 10.87
CA ALA A 55 10.00 2.03 11.39
C ALA A 55 9.66 3.19 12.34
N THR A 56 8.61 3.96 12.02
CA THR A 56 8.17 5.12 12.82
C THR A 56 7.52 4.69 14.13
N ILE A 57 6.61 3.71 14.10
CA ILE A 57 5.84 3.31 15.29
C ILE A 57 6.75 2.64 16.36
N LYS A 58 7.90 2.06 15.98
CA LYS A 58 8.86 1.50 16.94
C LYS A 58 9.48 2.54 17.87
N LYS A 59 9.49 3.83 17.52
CA LYS A 59 10.24 4.88 18.24
C LYS A 59 9.57 5.43 19.51
N GLY A 60 8.39 4.94 19.93
CA GLY A 60 7.61 5.58 21.01
C GLY A 60 6.91 4.66 22.02
N ARG A 61 7.31 3.40 22.19
CA ARG A 61 6.53 2.44 22.99
C ARG A 61 7.00 2.31 24.45
N THR A 62 6.05 2.40 25.38
CA THR A 62 6.24 2.14 26.83
C THR A 62 6.39 0.64 27.12
N SER A 63 7.08 0.28 28.21
CA SER A 63 7.52 -1.09 28.56
C SER A 63 6.44 -2.14 28.82
N LYS A 64 5.14 -1.83 28.72
CA LYS A 64 4.03 -2.75 29.03
C LYS A 64 3.25 -3.30 27.82
N LEU A 65 3.69 -3.03 26.59
CA LEU A 65 2.98 -3.47 25.37
C LEU A 65 3.71 -4.62 24.67
N ILE A 66 2.98 -5.65 24.25
CA ILE A 66 3.46 -6.70 23.34
C ILE A 66 3.03 -6.32 21.93
N THR A 67 3.97 -6.28 20.99
CA THR A 67 3.68 -5.96 19.59
C THR A 67 4.24 -7.04 18.68
N GLN A 68 3.43 -7.55 17.76
CA GLN A 68 3.79 -8.62 16.85
C GLN A 68 3.30 -8.30 15.43
N THR A 69 4.11 -8.60 14.42
CA THR A 69 3.67 -8.59 13.02
C THR A 69 2.88 -9.86 12.75
N MET A 70 1.67 -9.72 12.20
CA MET A 70 0.80 -10.84 11.85
C MET A 70 0.33 -10.73 10.41
N THR A 71 0.17 -11.87 9.75
CA THR A 71 -0.53 -11.99 8.47
C THR A 71 -1.93 -12.51 8.75
N PHE A 72 -2.94 -11.85 8.20
CA PHE A 72 -4.33 -12.25 8.35
C PHE A 72 -4.81 -13.00 7.11
N SER A 73 -5.34 -14.19 7.34
CA SER A 73 -6.06 -15.00 6.36
C SER A 73 -7.23 -15.64 7.11
N PHE A 74 -8.45 -15.49 6.60
CA PHE A 74 -9.70 -15.91 7.28
C PHE A 74 -10.32 -17.15 6.66
#